data_AF-A0A849YB63-F1
#
_entry.id   AF-A0A849YB63-F1
#
_cell.length_a   1.000
_cell.length_b   1.000
_cell.length_c   1.000
_cell.angle_alpha   90.00
_cell.angle_beta   90.00
_cell.angle_gamma   90.00
#
_symmetry.space_group_name_H-M   'P 1'
#
loop_
_entity.id
_entity.type
_entity.pdbx_description
1 polymer ?
#
loop_
_entity_poly.entity_id
_entity_poly.type
_entity_poly.pdbx_seq_one_letter_code
_entity_poly.pdbx_strand_id
1 'polypeptide(L)'
;MLEVREQTRLSWRRMLAICADSLAYRLFRSLVTVGIIVLAIAFLGQILFDGYFGRALRDSVDAEARATTADARFLRRAGFVETPTKLARAWASLRPEDADFQNLRRWLGGTPAETEGLVASCARLDAFLHFLDRLPAGKRSLLVGELDGWASLDRLQDDAARAEFLARLARMKSLRPPGGEAGVVALARAWPALSSQILRAREGYRETVDAIAARCGADGLNAALGAALRANRERELFDELARLGFEVAPSEVAWIARSRRQGQETDWAVGFLKAPELRAAWYREFQSNLNPFDALDVCARSASRVKWIQKNLSSENAARFDAGRFLAAARAHRERSALLHSQQALLNRYGATERFSEKTLWLIVVSLLVCVVGITNAMLMSVLERFKEIATMKCLGARNQTIAFLFILESAAMGVAGGFLGLGIGAGIALVRQTWEFGGRLFANFPWADALVASALCLGCSILLAAIAAIYPAGVAARMAPMEAMRVD
;
A
#
# COMPACT_ATOMS: atom_id res chain seq x y z
N MET A 1 -80.57 9.64 19.42
CA MET A 1 -79.98 10.98 19.23
C MET A 1 -78.51 10.89 19.61
N LEU A 2 -77.60 11.14 18.67
CA LEU A 2 -76.17 11.28 18.97
C LEU A 2 -75.96 12.67 19.57
N GLU A 3 -75.55 12.74 20.84
CA GLU A 3 -75.08 14.00 21.44
C GLU A 3 -73.75 14.40 20.81
N VAL A 4 -73.82 15.31 19.84
CA VAL A 4 -72.63 15.94 19.26
C VAL A 4 -72.13 16.99 20.27
N ARG A 5 -71.15 16.61 21.10
CA ARG A 5 -70.43 17.56 21.97
C ARG A 5 -69.68 18.58 21.10
N GLU A 6 -69.72 19.85 21.50
CA GLU A 6 -68.97 20.93 20.87
C GLU A 6 -67.46 20.61 20.83
N GLN A 7 -66.85 20.70 19.64
CA GLN A 7 -65.43 20.49 19.43
C GLN A 7 -64.62 21.57 20.18
N THR A 8 -63.69 21.14 21.02
CA THR A 8 -62.75 22.03 21.72
C THR A 8 -61.85 22.76 20.71
N ARG A 9 -62.03 24.07 20.55
CA ARG A 9 -61.13 24.91 19.74
C ARG A 9 -59.76 24.98 20.42
N LEU A 10 -58.79 24.23 19.90
CA LEU A 10 -57.40 24.29 20.33
C LEU A 10 -56.83 25.69 20.08
N SER A 11 -56.16 26.27 21.07
CA SER A 11 -55.47 27.55 20.90
C SER A 11 -54.27 27.41 19.96
N TRP A 12 -53.96 28.46 19.19
CA TRP A 12 -52.83 28.49 18.24
C TRP A 12 -51.50 28.06 18.86
N ARG A 13 -51.27 28.40 20.14
CA ARG A 13 -50.06 28.00 20.87
C ARG A 13 -49.97 26.49 21.10
N ARG A 14 -51.08 25.84 21.46
CA ARG A 14 -51.12 24.37 21.62
C ARG A 14 -50.94 23.66 20.28
N MET A 15 -51.52 24.20 19.20
CA MET A 15 -51.32 23.67 17.84
C MET A 15 -49.85 23.71 17.40
N LEU A 16 -49.16 24.84 17.63
CA LEU A 16 -47.73 24.97 17.31
C LEU A 16 -46.85 24.06 18.17
N ALA A 17 -47.12 23.93 19.47
CA ALA A 17 -46.38 23.05 20.35
C ALA A 17 -46.50 21.57 19.92
N ILE A 18 -47.71 21.10 19.62
CA ILE A 18 -47.95 19.73 19.15
C ILE A 18 -47.23 19.46 17.81
N CYS A 19 -47.25 20.43 16.89
CA CYS A 19 -46.51 20.31 15.63
C CYS A 19 -45.00 20.24 15.85
N ALA A 20 -44.46 21.10 16.72
CA ALA A 20 -43.03 21.14 17.03
C ALA A 20 -42.56 19.83 17.68
N ASP A 21 -43.30 19.31 18.66
CA ASP A 21 -42.96 18.04 19.33
C ASP A 21 -42.99 16.86 18.35
N SER A 22 -44.02 16.81 17.50
CA SER A 22 -44.15 15.77 16.47
C SER A 22 -43.04 15.85 15.41
N LEU A 23 -42.60 17.06 15.05
CA LEU A 23 -41.51 17.26 14.10
C LEU A 23 -40.16 16.91 14.73
N ALA A 24 -39.90 17.37 15.96
CA ALA A 24 -38.66 17.12 16.70
C ALA A 24 -38.43 15.62 16.90
N TYR A 25 -39.49 14.89 17.26
CA TYR A 25 -39.42 13.45 17.47
C TYR A 25 -39.13 12.68 16.16
N ARG A 26 -39.77 13.08 15.05
CA ARG A 26 -39.52 12.51 13.71
C ARG A 26 -38.10 12.81 13.20
N LEU A 27 -37.62 14.04 13.41
CA LEU A 27 -36.27 14.45 13.03
C LEU A 27 -35.22 13.71 13.85
N PHE A 28 -35.41 13.58 15.16
CA PHE A 28 -34.47 12.89 16.05
C PHE A 28 -34.24 11.43 15.63
N ARG A 29 -35.30 10.68 15.32
CA ARG A 29 -35.13 9.28 14.86
C ARG A 29 -34.44 9.18 13.50
N SER A 30 -34.84 10.04 12.56
CA SER A 30 -34.20 10.11 11.25
C SER A 30 -32.71 10.40 11.42
N LEU A 31 -32.35 11.27 12.36
CA LEU A 31 -30.98 11.55 12.80
C LEU A 31 -30.27 10.33 13.38
N VAL A 32 -30.93 9.53 14.22
CA VAL A 32 -30.34 8.29 14.77
C VAL A 32 -30.03 7.30 13.65
N THR A 33 -30.97 7.08 12.73
CA THR A 33 -30.79 6.14 11.62
C THR A 33 -29.68 6.62 10.68
N VAL A 34 -29.71 7.89 10.29
CA VAL A 34 -28.66 8.51 9.48
C VAL A 34 -27.33 8.46 10.22
N GLY A 35 -27.28 8.71 11.53
CA GLY A 35 -26.07 8.66 12.34
C GLY A 35 -25.41 7.27 12.37
N ILE A 36 -26.21 6.20 12.48
CA ILE A 36 -25.72 4.81 12.40
C ILE A 36 -25.10 4.54 11.02
N ILE A 37 -25.76 4.99 9.95
CA ILE A 37 -25.26 4.86 8.58
C ILE A 37 -23.96 5.67 8.41
N VAL A 38 -23.93 6.92 8.87
CA VAL A 38 -22.76 7.80 8.81
C VAL A 38 -21.56 7.15 9.46
N LEU A 39 -21.71 6.57 10.67
CA LEU A 39 -20.61 5.93 11.37
C LEU A 39 -20.06 4.71 10.61
N ALA A 40 -20.94 3.84 10.12
CA ALA A 40 -20.54 2.65 9.38
C ALA A 40 -19.85 3.01 8.05
N ILE A 41 -20.37 3.99 7.33
CA ILE A 41 -19.81 4.44 6.05
C ILE A 41 -18.55 5.27 6.25
N ALA A 42 -18.44 6.04 7.34
CA ALA A 42 -17.19 6.71 7.70
C ALA A 42 -16.08 5.69 7.98
N PHE A 43 -16.38 4.62 8.71
CA PHE A 43 -15.41 3.54 8.96
C PHE A 43 -15.02 2.80 7.67
N LEU A 44 -15.99 2.41 6.85
CA LEU A 44 -15.73 1.77 5.55
C LEU A 44 -14.93 2.69 4.62
N GLY A 45 -15.34 3.96 4.52
CA GLY A 45 -14.66 4.98 3.73
C GLY A 45 -13.22 5.16 4.19
N GLN A 46 -12.98 5.35 5.49
CA GLN A 46 -11.63 5.45 6.04
C GLN A 46 -10.75 4.28 5.60
N ILE A 47 -11.23 3.04 5.71
CA ILE A 47 -10.47 1.84 5.33
C ILE A 47 -10.17 1.81 3.82
N LEU A 48 -11.18 2.10 2.98
CA LEU A 48 -11.00 2.10 1.53
C LEU A 48 -10.02 3.18 1.10
N PHE A 49 -10.24 4.43 1.51
CA PHE A 49 -9.37 5.55 1.15
C PHE A 49 -7.94 5.35 1.67
N ASP A 50 -7.76 4.84 2.89
CA ASP A 50 -6.43 4.50 3.41
C ASP A 50 -5.71 3.47 2.51
N GLY A 51 -6.43 2.46 2.02
CA GLY A 51 -5.90 1.44 1.13
C GLY A 51 -5.51 2.00 -0.24
N TYR A 52 -6.40 2.77 -0.87
CA TYR A 52 -6.15 3.36 -2.18
C TYR A 52 -5.05 4.42 -2.15
N PHE A 53 -5.09 5.36 -1.20
CA PHE A 53 -4.05 6.37 -1.03
C PHE A 53 -2.69 5.74 -0.72
N GLY A 54 -2.67 4.70 0.11
CA GLY A 54 -1.45 3.96 0.43
C GLY A 54 -0.77 3.35 -0.79
N ARG A 55 -1.55 2.81 -1.74
CA ARG A 55 -1.03 2.22 -2.97
C ARG A 55 -0.46 3.26 -3.93
N ALA A 56 -1.24 4.29 -4.23
CA ALA A 56 -0.78 5.37 -5.10
C ALA A 56 0.49 6.05 -4.54
N LEU A 57 0.51 6.28 -3.23
CA LEU A 57 1.67 6.87 -2.58
C LEU A 57 2.88 5.93 -2.64
N ARG A 58 2.70 4.64 -2.37
CA ARG A 58 3.76 3.63 -2.55
C ARG A 58 4.35 3.67 -3.94
N ASP A 59 3.53 3.59 -4.98
CA ASP A 59 4.04 3.49 -6.35
C ASP A 59 4.89 4.71 -6.71
N SER A 60 4.45 5.90 -6.28
CA SER A 60 5.21 7.14 -6.45
C SER A 60 6.52 7.15 -5.65
N VAL A 61 6.48 6.75 -4.37
CA VAL A 61 7.65 6.70 -3.50
C VAL A 61 8.65 5.64 -3.95
N ASP A 62 8.17 4.48 -4.42
CA ASP A 62 9.01 3.40 -4.94
C ASP A 62 9.71 3.81 -6.23
N ALA A 63 9.01 4.52 -7.13
CA ALA A 63 9.63 5.07 -8.33
C ALA A 63 10.76 6.06 -7.99
N GLU A 64 10.51 6.99 -7.06
CA GLU A 64 11.48 7.99 -6.62
C GLU A 64 12.65 7.36 -5.84
N ALA A 65 12.38 6.37 -4.99
CA ALA A 65 13.39 5.66 -4.22
C ALA A 65 14.29 4.81 -5.14
N ARG A 66 13.74 4.17 -6.18
CA ARG A 66 14.52 3.46 -7.21
C ARG A 66 15.49 4.40 -7.92
N ALA A 67 15.05 5.59 -8.28
CA ALA A 67 15.89 6.63 -8.87
C ALA A 67 17.01 7.08 -7.91
N THR A 68 16.66 7.32 -6.64
CA THR A 68 17.59 7.81 -5.61
C THR A 68 18.65 6.79 -5.22
N THR A 69 18.35 5.50 -5.36
CA THR A 69 19.26 4.37 -5.05
C THR A 69 19.86 3.72 -6.29
N ALA A 70 19.76 4.37 -7.46
CA ALA A 70 20.23 3.81 -8.72
C ALA A 70 21.72 3.45 -8.68
N ASP A 71 22.56 4.28 -8.03
CA ASP A 71 23.99 4.04 -7.91
C ASP A 71 24.32 2.75 -7.13
N ALA A 72 23.71 2.57 -5.96
CA ALA A 72 23.91 1.42 -5.10
C ALA A 72 23.37 0.15 -5.76
N ARG A 73 22.22 0.24 -6.44
CA ARG A 73 21.67 -0.88 -7.22
C ARG A 73 22.60 -1.28 -8.35
N PHE A 74 23.13 -0.31 -9.09
CA PHE A 74 24.11 -0.57 -10.15
C PHE A 74 25.39 -1.21 -9.60
N LEU A 75 26.00 -0.65 -8.56
CA LEU A 75 27.23 -1.19 -7.97
C LEU A 75 27.04 -2.61 -7.43
N ARG A 76 25.87 -2.90 -6.83
CA ARG A 76 25.53 -4.26 -6.40
C ARG A 76 25.47 -5.21 -7.59
N ARG A 77 24.86 -4.79 -8.70
CA ARG A 77 24.71 -5.60 -9.92
C ARG A 77 26.00 -5.75 -10.73
N ALA A 78 26.84 -4.73 -10.81
CA ALA A 78 28.04 -4.77 -11.65
C ALA A 78 29.31 -5.15 -10.87
N GLY A 79 29.27 -5.07 -9.53
CA GLY A 79 30.44 -5.30 -8.67
C GLY A 79 30.38 -6.57 -7.81
N PHE A 80 29.23 -7.24 -7.69
CA PHE A 80 29.09 -8.41 -6.80
C PHE A 80 28.24 -9.50 -7.44
N VAL A 81 28.71 -10.75 -7.41
CA VAL A 81 27.93 -11.89 -7.88
C VAL A 81 26.89 -12.30 -6.84
N GLU A 82 25.62 -12.09 -7.17
CA GLU A 82 24.48 -12.45 -6.29
C GLU A 82 24.25 -13.97 -6.21
N THR A 83 23.41 -14.37 -5.24
CA THR A 83 22.98 -15.76 -5.10
C THR A 83 22.06 -16.16 -6.25
N PRO A 84 22.07 -17.44 -6.66
CA PRO A 84 21.22 -17.91 -7.75
C PRO A 84 19.71 -17.63 -7.53
N THR A 85 19.24 -17.75 -6.29
CA THR A 85 17.85 -17.42 -5.93
C THR A 85 17.53 -15.95 -6.20
N LYS A 86 18.40 -15.02 -5.78
CA LYS A 86 18.18 -13.59 -6.01
C LYS A 86 18.22 -13.23 -7.48
N LEU A 87 19.12 -13.84 -8.25
CA LEU A 87 19.20 -13.66 -9.70
C LEU A 87 17.92 -14.15 -10.39
N ALA A 88 17.44 -15.34 -10.04
CA ALA A 88 16.20 -15.87 -10.59
C ALA A 88 15.00 -14.96 -10.30
N ARG A 89 14.91 -14.39 -9.08
CA ARG A 89 13.89 -13.38 -8.75
C ARG A 89 14.04 -12.10 -9.56
N ALA A 90 15.28 -11.61 -9.75
CA ALA A 90 15.54 -10.41 -10.54
C ALA A 90 15.17 -10.62 -12.02
N TRP A 91 15.36 -11.83 -12.54
CA TRP A 91 15.08 -12.16 -13.94
C TRP A 91 13.60 -12.47 -14.21
N ALA A 92 12.80 -12.75 -13.18
CA ALA A 92 11.39 -13.15 -13.30
C ALA A 92 10.49 -12.12 -14.00
N SER A 93 10.85 -10.83 -13.97
CA SER A 93 10.03 -9.74 -14.51
C SER A 93 10.70 -8.98 -15.66
N LEU A 94 11.76 -9.52 -16.25
CA LEU A 94 12.46 -8.87 -17.35
C LEU A 94 11.62 -8.89 -18.63
N ARG A 95 11.68 -7.80 -19.39
CA ARG A 95 11.07 -7.70 -20.73
C ARG A 95 12.15 -7.62 -21.80
N PRO A 96 11.86 -8.04 -23.05
CA PRO A 96 12.84 -8.04 -24.13
C PRO A 96 13.49 -6.67 -24.40
N GLU A 97 12.79 -5.57 -24.09
CA GLU A 97 13.30 -4.20 -24.27
C GLU A 97 14.25 -3.75 -23.14
N ASP A 98 14.27 -4.46 -22.00
CA ASP A 98 15.08 -4.07 -20.85
C ASP A 98 16.57 -4.41 -21.10
N ALA A 99 17.49 -3.50 -20.74
CA ALA A 99 18.94 -3.75 -20.87
C ALA A 99 19.38 -5.02 -20.12
N ASP A 100 18.72 -5.32 -19.00
CA ASP A 100 18.98 -6.49 -18.17
C ASP A 100 18.61 -7.80 -18.86
N PHE A 101 17.63 -7.77 -19.76
CA PHE A 101 17.31 -8.91 -20.62
C PHE A 101 18.42 -9.14 -21.64
N GLN A 102 18.98 -8.08 -22.22
CA GLN A 102 20.10 -8.18 -23.16
C GLN A 102 21.35 -8.71 -22.46
N ASN A 103 21.61 -8.26 -21.23
CA ASN A 103 22.65 -8.79 -20.37
C ASN A 103 22.46 -10.28 -20.11
N LEU A 104 21.27 -10.69 -19.67
CA LEU A 104 20.95 -12.09 -19.42
C LEU A 104 21.15 -12.96 -20.67
N ARG A 105 20.73 -12.47 -21.84
CA ARG A 105 20.94 -13.17 -23.12
C ARG A 105 22.42 -13.41 -23.40
N ARG A 106 23.27 -12.38 -23.18
CA ARG A 106 24.72 -12.49 -23.37
C ARG A 106 25.34 -13.49 -22.39
N TRP A 107 24.99 -13.42 -21.11
CA TRP A 107 25.51 -14.32 -20.08
C TRP A 107 25.06 -15.77 -20.26
N LEU A 108 23.85 -15.98 -20.76
CA LEU A 108 23.33 -17.31 -21.08
C LEU A 108 23.99 -17.89 -22.35
N GLY A 109 24.46 -17.03 -23.27
CA GLY A 109 24.97 -17.44 -24.58
C GLY A 109 23.87 -17.98 -25.52
N GLY A 110 22.61 -17.61 -25.28
CA GLY A 110 21.44 -18.19 -25.94
C GLY A 110 20.73 -17.26 -26.93
N THR A 111 19.76 -17.83 -27.63
CA THR A 111 18.83 -17.09 -28.51
C THR A 111 17.83 -16.26 -27.69
N PRO A 112 17.20 -15.23 -28.28
CA PRO A 112 16.13 -14.47 -27.60
C PRO A 112 15.01 -15.37 -27.05
N ALA A 113 14.62 -16.40 -27.81
CA ALA A 113 13.58 -17.35 -27.41
C ALA A 113 13.98 -18.19 -26.18
N GLU A 114 15.25 -18.60 -26.09
CA GLU A 114 15.77 -19.31 -24.91
C GLU A 114 15.79 -18.41 -23.67
N THR A 115 16.18 -17.13 -23.84
CA THR A 115 16.15 -16.14 -22.76
C THR A 115 14.72 -15.86 -22.28
N GLU A 116 13.76 -15.69 -23.20
CA GLU A 116 12.34 -15.55 -22.86
C GLU A 116 11.81 -16.79 -22.11
N GLY A 117 12.20 -17.99 -22.57
CA GLY A 117 11.86 -19.24 -21.90
C GLY A 117 12.43 -19.33 -20.48
N LEU A 118 13.66 -18.87 -20.27
CA LEU A 118 14.29 -18.78 -18.95
C LEU A 118 13.57 -17.76 -18.06
N VAL A 119 13.30 -16.55 -18.55
CA VAL A 119 12.56 -15.50 -17.83
C VAL A 119 11.18 -16.01 -17.39
N ALA A 120 10.41 -16.63 -18.28
CA ALA A 120 9.11 -17.21 -17.95
C ALA A 120 9.21 -18.33 -16.90
N SER A 121 10.29 -19.12 -16.94
CA SER A 121 10.54 -20.17 -15.94
C SER A 121 10.94 -19.60 -14.59
N CYS A 122 11.76 -18.55 -14.57
CA CYS A 122 12.10 -17.76 -13.39
C CYS A 122 10.85 -17.09 -12.78
N ALA A 123 9.90 -16.61 -13.59
CA ALA A 123 8.63 -16.07 -13.12
C ALA A 123 7.77 -17.11 -12.38
N ARG A 124 7.67 -18.33 -12.93
CA ARG A 124 6.98 -19.45 -12.27
C ARG A 124 7.67 -19.85 -10.97
N LEU A 125 9.00 -19.89 -10.99
CA LEU A 125 9.82 -20.17 -9.82
C LEU A 125 9.59 -19.12 -8.73
N ASP A 126 9.72 -17.83 -9.04
CA ASP A 126 9.54 -16.74 -8.09
C ASP A 126 8.13 -16.76 -7.47
N ALA A 127 7.09 -16.95 -8.29
CA ALA A 127 5.73 -17.09 -7.79
C ALA A 127 5.59 -18.24 -6.77
N PHE A 128 6.24 -19.38 -7.03
CA PHE A 128 6.22 -20.53 -6.12
C PHE A 128 7.03 -20.28 -4.83
N LEU A 129 8.24 -19.73 -4.95
CA LEU A 129 9.06 -19.39 -3.78
C LEU A 129 8.37 -18.36 -2.89
N HIS A 130 7.74 -17.37 -3.51
CA HIS A 130 6.97 -16.35 -2.83
C HIS A 130 5.69 -16.93 -2.16
N PHE A 131 5.06 -17.94 -2.76
CA PHE A 131 4.01 -18.71 -2.10
C PHE A 131 4.54 -19.37 -0.82
N LEU A 132 5.70 -20.05 -0.86
CA LEU A 132 6.30 -20.68 0.30
C LEU A 132 6.72 -19.68 1.39
N ASP A 133 7.29 -18.54 1.00
CA ASP A 133 7.78 -17.51 1.93
C ASP A 133 6.65 -16.81 2.70
N ARG A 134 5.43 -16.85 2.16
CA ARG A 134 4.24 -16.25 2.80
C ARG A 134 3.44 -17.19 3.67
N LEU A 135 3.80 -18.46 3.71
CA LEU A 135 3.13 -19.40 4.59
C LEU A 135 3.45 -19.06 6.06
N PRO A 136 2.46 -19.13 6.96
CA PRO A 136 2.73 -19.13 8.40
C PRO A 136 3.78 -20.18 8.74
N ALA A 137 4.71 -19.86 9.65
CA ALA A 137 5.85 -20.72 9.97
C ALA A 137 5.46 -22.20 10.19
N GLY A 138 4.37 -22.45 10.92
CA GLY A 138 3.86 -23.81 11.13
C GLY A 138 3.40 -24.52 9.84
N LYS A 139 2.70 -23.81 8.93
CA LYS A 139 2.29 -24.38 7.63
C LYS A 139 3.49 -24.59 6.70
N ARG A 140 4.46 -23.67 6.73
CA ARG A 140 5.71 -23.80 5.95
C ARG A 140 6.49 -25.02 6.41
N SER A 141 6.73 -25.15 7.71
CA SER A 141 7.45 -26.28 8.30
C SER A 141 6.76 -27.62 8.00
N LEU A 142 5.41 -27.64 8.01
CA LEU A 142 4.66 -28.83 7.57
C LEU A 142 4.82 -29.16 6.08
N LEU A 143 4.99 -28.19 5.19
CA LEU A 143 5.13 -28.47 3.76
C LEU A 143 6.57 -28.80 3.35
N VAL A 144 7.52 -27.99 3.79
CA VAL A 144 8.93 -28.04 3.33
C VAL A 144 9.95 -28.15 4.46
N GLY A 145 9.52 -28.17 5.72
CA GLY A 145 10.41 -28.19 6.88
C GLY A 145 11.20 -26.88 7.02
N GLU A 146 12.46 -27.02 7.44
CA GLU A 146 13.44 -25.93 7.57
C GLU A 146 14.20 -25.66 6.24
N LEU A 147 13.78 -26.27 5.13
CA LEU A 147 14.44 -26.08 3.85
C LEU A 147 14.22 -24.65 3.32
N ASP A 148 15.26 -24.10 2.71
CA ASP A 148 15.13 -22.90 1.92
C ASP A 148 14.37 -23.18 0.61
N GLY A 149 14.05 -22.12 -0.12
CA GLY A 149 13.25 -22.24 -1.34
C GLY A 149 13.87 -23.13 -2.43
N TRP A 150 15.19 -23.12 -2.56
CA TRP A 150 15.93 -23.88 -3.58
C TRP A 150 16.05 -25.36 -3.19
N ALA A 151 16.45 -25.65 -1.95
CA ALA A 151 16.54 -27.00 -1.43
C ALA A 151 15.16 -27.68 -1.37
N SER A 152 14.09 -26.91 -1.18
CA SER A 152 12.72 -27.41 -1.31
C SER A 152 12.43 -27.97 -2.71
N LEU A 153 12.90 -27.29 -3.77
CA LEU A 153 12.71 -27.76 -5.14
C LEU A 153 13.58 -28.96 -5.48
N ASP A 154 14.80 -29.02 -4.95
CA ASP A 154 15.65 -30.20 -5.06
C ASP A 154 14.98 -31.43 -4.44
N ARG A 155 14.37 -31.27 -3.27
CA ARG A 155 13.59 -32.34 -2.63
C ARG A 155 12.36 -32.74 -3.44
N LEU A 156 11.67 -31.80 -4.09
CA LEU A 156 10.48 -32.07 -4.90
C LEU A 156 10.79 -32.80 -6.22
N GLN A 157 12.07 -32.97 -6.59
CA GLN A 157 12.45 -33.82 -7.71
C GLN A 157 12.11 -35.29 -7.43
N ASP A 158 12.27 -35.74 -6.19
CA ASP A 158 11.92 -37.09 -5.77
C ASP A 158 10.41 -37.32 -5.80
N ASP A 159 9.98 -38.42 -6.43
CA ASP A 159 8.57 -38.72 -6.65
C ASP A 159 7.82 -38.95 -5.34
N ALA A 160 8.45 -39.59 -4.36
CA ALA A 160 7.84 -39.87 -3.05
C ALA A 160 7.71 -38.58 -2.22
N ALA A 161 8.76 -37.77 -2.15
CA ALA A 161 8.73 -36.48 -1.47
C ALA A 161 7.72 -35.51 -2.10
N ARG A 162 7.59 -35.52 -3.44
CA ARG A 162 6.58 -34.72 -4.14
C ARG A 162 5.16 -35.21 -3.86
N ALA A 163 4.93 -36.51 -3.87
CA ALA A 163 3.63 -37.08 -3.51
C ALA A 163 3.24 -36.73 -2.06
N GLU A 164 4.20 -36.79 -1.13
CA GLU A 164 4.00 -36.38 0.26
C GLU A 164 3.64 -34.89 0.36
N PHE A 165 4.39 -34.01 -0.32
CA PHE A 165 4.11 -32.58 -0.36
C PHE A 165 2.68 -32.30 -0.86
N LEU A 166 2.27 -32.92 -1.96
CA LEU A 166 0.93 -32.74 -2.52
C LEU A 166 -0.16 -33.28 -1.59
N ALA A 167 0.06 -34.42 -0.94
CA ALA A 167 -0.88 -34.95 0.05
C ALA A 167 -1.05 -34.03 1.26
N ARG A 168 0.04 -33.42 1.75
CA ARG A 168 -0.02 -32.43 2.84
C ARG A 168 -0.72 -31.15 2.38
N LEU A 169 -0.44 -30.69 1.16
CA LEU A 169 -1.08 -29.52 0.56
C LEU A 169 -2.60 -29.74 0.41
N ALA A 170 -3.04 -30.91 -0.07
CA ALA A 170 -4.45 -31.24 -0.25
C ALA A 170 -5.26 -31.22 1.05
N ARG A 171 -4.61 -31.51 2.19
CA ARG A 171 -5.23 -31.39 3.53
C ARG A 171 -5.44 -29.92 3.93
N MET A 172 -4.70 -28.99 3.35
CA MET A 172 -4.76 -27.56 3.65
C MET A 172 -5.63 -26.82 2.61
N LYS A 173 -6.95 -27.03 2.64
CA LYS A 173 -7.92 -26.52 1.64
C LYS A 173 -7.87 -25.00 1.36
N SER A 174 -7.30 -24.19 2.26
CA SER A 174 -7.14 -22.74 2.07
C SER A 174 -5.88 -22.36 1.28
N LEU A 175 -4.93 -23.27 1.08
CA LEU A 175 -3.70 -23.00 0.34
C LEU A 175 -3.87 -23.36 -1.13
N ARG A 176 -3.50 -22.43 -2.01
CA ARG A 176 -3.46 -22.66 -3.46
C ARG A 176 -2.10 -22.21 -3.98
N PRO A 177 -1.20 -23.14 -4.39
CA PRO A 177 0.04 -22.75 -5.02
C PRO A 177 -0.24 -22.19 -6.43
N PRO A 178 0.68 -21.38 -6.98
CA PRO A 178 0.57 -20.89 -8.35
C PRO A 178 0.52 -22.07 -9.34
N GLY A 179 -0.48 -22.06 -10.23
CA GLY A 179 -0.74 -23.16 -11.17
C GLY A 179 -1.33 -24.43 -10.52
N GLY A 180 -1.70 -24.39 -9.24
CA GLY A 180 -2.25 -25.56 -8.53
C GLY A 180 -1.24 -26.70 -8.38
N GLU A 181 -1.73 -27.90 -8.10
CA GLU A 181 -0.89 -29.10 -7.95
C GLU A 181 -0.12 -29.41 -9.25
N ALA A 182 -0.77 -29.26 -10.41
CA ALA A 182 -0.15 -29.44 -11.71
C ALA A 182 1.04 -28.47 -11.94
N GLY A 183 0.91 -27.22 -11.49
CA GLY A 183 1.97 -26.22 -11.53
C GLY A 183 3.19 -26.61 -10.71
N VAL A 184 2.98 -27.15 -9.50
CA VAL A 184 4.07 -27.65 -8.64
C VAL A 184 4.79 -28.83 -9.31
N VAL A 185 4.04 -29.78 -9.87
CA VAL A 185 4.62 -30.94 -10.57
C VAL A 185 5.40 -30.49 -11.80
N ALA A 186 4.86 -29.57 -12.60
CA ALA A 186 5.53 -29.05 -13.77
C ALA A 186 6.83 -28.32 -13.41
N LEU A 187 6.81 -27.49 -12.36
CA LEU A 187 7.99 -26.78 -11.87
C LEU A 187 9.06 -27.75 -11.35
N ALA A 188 8.67 -28.75 -10.55
CA ALA A 188 9.59 -29.75 -10.02
C ALA A 188 10.26 -30.59 -11.13
N ARG A 189 9.50 -30.96 -12.17
CA ARG A 189 10.06 -31.67 -13.34
C ARG A 189 10.99 -30.81 -14.18
N ALA A 190 10.66 -29.52 -14.33
CA ALA A 190 11.48 -28.56 -15.07
C ALA A 190 12.71 -28.09 -14.28
N TRP A 191 12.74 -28.31 -12.96
CA TRP A 191 13.73 -27.76 -12.06
C TRP A 191 15.19 -28.10 -12.41
N PRO A 192 15.57 -29.34 -12.78
CA PRO A 192 16.96 -29.66 -13.14
C PRO A 192 17.45 -28.87 -14.36
N ALA A 193 16.60 -28.74 -15.38
CA ALA A 193 16.92 -27.95 -16.56
C ALA A 193 17.01 -26.45 -16.21
N LEU A 194 16.03 -25.94 -15.45
CA LEU A 194 16.00 -24.54 -15.02
C LEU A 194 17.19 -24.15 -14.15
N SER A 195 17.53 -24.95 -13.14
CA SER A 195 18.66 -24.70 -12.25
C SER A 195 19.97 -24.70 -13.03
N SER A 196 20.14 -25.61 -14.00
CA SER A 196 21.31 -25.62 -14.89
C SER A 196 21.42 -24.36 -15.75
N GLN A 197 20.29 -23.83 -16.26
CA GLN A 197 20.26 -22.59 -17.03
C GLN A 197 20.61 -21.38 -16.17
N ILE A 198 20.04 -21.31 -14.95
CA ILE A 198 20.33 -20.24 -13.99
C ILE A 198 21.82 -20.24 -13.60
N LEU A 199 22.40 -21.41 -13.34
CA LEU A 199 23.81 -21.55 -12.97
C LEU A 199 24.74 -21.17 -14.13
N ARG A 200 24.42 -21.56 -15.37
CA ARG A 200 25.16 -21.13 -16.56
C ARG A 200 25.13 -19.61 -16.75
N ALA A 201 23.93 -19.01 -16.70
CA ALA A 201 23.79 -17.56 -16.78
C ALA A 201 24.53 -16.83 -15.64
N ARG A 202 24.56 -17.41 -14.44
CA ARG A 202 25.33 -16.87 -13.30
C ARG A 202 26.83 -16.94 -13.54
N GLU A 203 27.34 -17.97 -14.20
CA GLU A 203 28.76 -18.07 -14.54
C GLU A 203 29.16 -16.99 -15.55
N GLY A 204 28.40 -16.81 -16.63
CA GLY A 204 28.64 -15.71 -17.58
C GLY A 204 28.52 -14.32 -16.93
N TYR A 205 27.62 -14.17 -15.96
CA TYR A 205 27.54 -12.96 -15.13
C TYR A 205 28.79 -12.77 -14.26
N ARG A 206 29.31 -13.83 -13.62
CA ARG A 206 30.57 -13.78 -12.85
C ARG A 206 31.74 -13.37 -13.73
N GLU A 207 31.91 -14.00 -14.88
CA GLU A 207 32.96 -13.67 -15.85
C GLU A 207 32.91 -12.19 -16.26
N THR A 208 31.71 -11.66 -16.46
CA THR A 208 31.50 -10.24 -16.75
C THR A 208 31.92 -9.35 -15.58
N VAL A 209 31.52 -9.68 -14.35
CA VAL A 209 31.89 -8.93 -13.15
C VAL A 209 33.41 -8.97 -12.92
N ASP A 210 34.05 -10.11 -13.13
CA ASP A 210 35.50 -10.27 -13.00
C ASP A 210 36.24 -9.46 -14.08
N ALA A 211 35.74 -9.41 -15.32
CA ALA A 211 36.27 -8.57 -16.38
C ALA A 211 36.15 -7.08 -16.06
N ILE A 212 35.02 -6.66 -15.47
CA ILE A 212 34.83 -5.28 -14.99
C ILE A 212 35.81 -4.97 -13.87
N ALA A 213 35.97 -5.87 -12.89
CA ALA A 213 36.91 -5.69 -11.78
C ALA A 213 38.36 -5.57 -12.28
N ALA A 214 38.77 -6.43 -13.21
CA ALA A 214 40.10 -6.38 -13.83
C ALA A 214 40.33 -5.04 -14.58
N ARG A 215 39.32 -4.53 -15.29
CA ARG A 215 39.38 -3.24 -15.99
C ARG A 215 39.52 -2.05 -15.03
N CYS A 216 38.85 -2.11 -13.87
CA CYS A 216 38.87 -1.04 -12.87
C CYS A 216 40.11 -1.06 -11.97
N GLY A 217 40.89 -2.14 -11.97
CA GLY A 217 42.10 -2.27 -11.16
C GLY A 217 41.82 -2.36 -9.66
N ALA A 218 42.85 -2.12 -8.84
CA ALA A 218 42.81 -2.34 -7.39
C ALA A 218 41.78 -1.47 -6.64
N ASP A 219 41.47 -0.27 -7.16
CA ASP A 219 40.50 0.63 -6.56
C ASP A 219 39.03 0.21 -6.82
N GLY A 220 38.82 -0.70 -7.78
CA GLY A 220 37.53 -1.29 -8.11
C GLY A 220 36.53 -0.36 -8.80
N LEU A 221 35.38 -0.93 -9.20
CA LEU A 221 34.33 -0.23 -9.95
C LEU A 221 33.81 1.02 -9.24
N ASN A 222 33.73 0.98 -7.91
CA ASN A 222 33.23 2.08 -7.09
C ASN A 222 34.09 3.36 -7.25
N ALA A 223 35.42 3.20 -7.25
CA ALA A 223 36.35 4.31 -7.44
C ALA A 223 36.39 4.78 -8.90
N ALA A 224 36.40 3.84 -9.86
CA ALA A 224 36.37 4.14 -11.28
C ALA A 224 35.14 4.97 -11.68
N LEU A 225 33.95 4.59 -11.20
CA LEU A 225 32.72 5.34 -11.41
C LEU A 225 32.79 6.75 -10.79
N GLY A 226 33.36 6.86 -9.59
CA GLY A 226 33.57 8.15 -8.92
C GLY A 226 34.55 9.07 -9.66
N ALA A 227 35.59 8.51 -10.28
CA ALA A 227 36.54 9.26 -11.10
C ALA A 227 35.92 9.71 -12.43
N ALA A 228 35.21 8.82 -13.13
CA ALA A 228 34.54 9.11 -14.39
C ALA A 228 33.53 10.26 -14.25
N LEU A 229 32.71 10.26 -13.18
CA LEU A 229 31.75 11.33 -12.92
C LEU A 229 32.40 12.68 -12.61
N ARG A 230 33.55 12.69 -11.90
CA ARG A 230 34.32 13.93 -11.64
C ARG A 230 34.91 14.50 -12.93
N ALA A 231 35.29 13.64 -13.86
CA ALA A 231 35.78 14.03 -15.19
C ALA A 231 34.66 14.31 -16.21
N ASN A 232 33.39 14.13 -15.83
CA ASN A 232 32.22 14.19 -16.73
C ASN A 232 32.34 13.24 -17.95
N ARG A 233 32.91 12.05 -17.71
CA ARG A 233 33.17 10.97 -18.67
C ARG A 233 32.40 9.68 -18.32
N GLU A 234 31.28 9.80 -17.62
CA GLU A 234 30.47 8.63 -17.24
C GLU A 234 30.02 7.81 -18.46
N ARG A 235 29.70 8.46 -19.59
CA ARG A 235 29.29 7.77 -20.82
C ARG A 235 30.39 6.84 -21.35
N GLU A 236 31.63 7.31 -21.39
CA GLU A 236 32.78 6.50 -21.82
C GLU A 236 32.92 5.24 -20.96
N LEU A 237 32.77 5.38 -19.64
CA LEU A 237 32.80 4.22 -18.73
C LEU A 237 31.66 3.24 -19.03
N PHE A 238 30.43 3.70 -19.19
CA PHE A 238 29.30 2.80 -19.48
C PHE A 238 29.39 2.15 -20.87
N ASP A 239 29.95 2.83 -21.87
CA ASP A 239 30.22 2.26 -23.19
C ASP A 239 31.33 1.20 -23.13
N GLU A 240 32.30 1.35 -22.24
CA GLU A 240 33.28 0.30 -21.95
C GLU A 240 32.65 -0.90 -21.23
N LEU A 241 31.80 -0.67 -20.21
CA LEU A 241 31.09 -1.75 -19.53
C LEU A 241 30.18 -2.53 -20.49
N ALA A 242 29.50 -1.84 -21.42
CA ALA A 242 28.70 -2.47 -22.45
C ALA A 242 29.52 -3.36 -23.39
N ARG A 243 30.78 -2.97 -23.69
CA ARG A 243 31.75 -3.79 -24.45
C ARG A 243 32.21 -5.02 -23.67
N LEU A 244 32.31 -4.93 -22.35
CA LEU A 244 32.62 -6.06 -21.46
C LEU A 244 31.42 -7.00 -21.22
N GLY A 245 30.25 -6.70 -21.79
CA GLY A 245 29.07 -7.55 -21.65
C GLY A 245 28.07 -7.10 -20.57
N PHE A 246 28.20 -5.85 -20.08
CA PHE A 246 27.28 -5.26 -19.11
C PHE A 246 26.65 -3.97 -19.65
N GLU A 247 25.53 -4.11 -20.32
CA GLU A 247 24.73 -3.04 -20.91
C GLU A 247 23.90 -2.33 -19.84
N VAL A 248 23.87 -0.99 -19.89
CA VAL A 248 23.08 -0.15 -19.00
C VAL A 248 22.25 0.79 -19.85
N ALA A 249 20.95 0.89 -19.57
CA ALA A 249 20.06 1.75 -20.33
C ALA A 249 20.50 3.24 -20.20
N PRO A 250 20.43 4.07 -21.27
CA PRO A 250 20.83 5.47 -21.20
C PRO A 250 20.08 6.28 -20.13
N SER A 251 18.80 5.96 -19.90
CA SER A 251 18.01 6.56 -18.81
C SER A 251 18.55 6.16 -17.43
N GLU A 252 18.96 4.91 -17.25
CA GLU A 252 19.55 4.40 -16.00
C GLU A 252 20.92 5.05 -15.73
N VAL A 253 21.75 5.28 -16.76
CA VAL A 253 23.01 6.02 -16.65
C VAL A 253 22.79 7.41 -16.03
N ALA A 254 21.77 8.14 -16.50
CA ALA A 254 21.44 9.45 -15.95
C ALA A 254 21.01 9.39 -14.47
N TRP A 255 20.23 8.36 -14.10
CA TRP A 255 19.84 8.12 -12.71
C TRP A 255 21.03 7.77 -11.81
N ILE A 256 21.92 6.88 -12.28
CA ILE A 256 23.15 6.50 -11.55
C ILE A 256 24.03 7.73 -11.35
N ALA A 257 24.27 8.52 -12.39
CA ALA A 257 25.08 9.73 -12.32
C ALA A 257 24.51 10.74 -11.31
N ARG A 258 23.19 11.00 -11.35
CA ARG A 258 22.51 11.90 -10.42
C ARG A 258 22.60 11.42 -8.97
N SER A 259 22.21 10.17 -8.74
CA SER A 259 22.23 9.52 -7.42
C SER A 259 23.65 9.54 -6.81
N ARG A 260 24.66 9.26 -7.63
CA ARG A 260 26.06 9.24 -7.22
C ARG A 260 26.62 10.63 -6.92
N ARG A 261 26.33 11.64 -7.75
CA ARG A 261 26.71 13.04 -7.47
C ARG A 261 26.12 13.51 -6.14
N GLN A 262 24.85 13.20 -5.87
CA GLN A 262 24.23 13.50 -4.57
C GLN A 262 24.90 12.77 -3.40
N GLY A 263 25.30 11.50 -3.60
CA GLY A 263 26.11 10.74 -2.64
C GLY A 263 27.46 11.42 -2.36
N GLN A 264 28.18 11.85 -3.38
CA GLN A 264 29.46 12.56 -3.24
C GLN A 264 29.33 13.88 -2.48
N GLU A 265 28.26 14.65 -2.70
CA GLU A 265 27.98 15.86 -1.93
C GLU A 265 27.74 15.55 -0.44
N THR A 266 27.03 14.45 -0.16
CA THR A 266 26.80 13.99 1.21
C THR A 266 28.10 13.54 1.85
N ASP A 267 28.92 12.75 1.15
CA ASP A 267 30.22 12.27 1.64
C ASP A 267 31.21 13.43 1.89
N TRP A 268 31.22 14.43 1.00
CA TRP A 268 31.99 15.66 1.19
C TRP A 268 31.59 16.38 2.48
N ALA A 269 30.28 16.58 2.71
CA ALA A 269 29.80 17.22 3.94
C ALA A 269 30.10 16.38 5.19
N VAL A 270 29.90 15.06 5.12
CA VAL A 270 30.24 14.11 6.19
C VAL A 270 31.74 14.12 6.49
N GLY A 271 32.60 14.36 5.50
CA GLY A 271 34.04 14.49 5.66
C GLY A 271 34.42 15.53 6.73
N PHE A 272 33.82 16.72 6.67
CA PHE A 272 34.02 17.77 7.70
C PHE A 272 33.48 17.35 9.07
N LEU A 273 32.34 16.66 9.10
CA LEU A 273 31.74 16.14 10.33
C LEU A 273 32.61 15.05 10.99
N LYS A 274 33.43 14.35 10.22
CA LYS A 274 34.38 13.35 10.75
C LYS A 274 35.68 13.97 11.28
N ALA A 275 35.93 15.26 11.06
CA ALA A 275 37.14 15.94 11.49
C ALA A 275 37.32 15.85 13.02
N PRO A 276 38.51 15.43 13.52
CA PRO A 276 38.76 15.26 14.96
C PRO A 276 38.48 16.53 15.78
N GLU A 277 38.87 17.70 15.25
CA GLU A 277 38.67 18.99 15.90
C GLU A 277 37.18 19.31 16.11
N LEU A 278 36.34 19.00 15.13
CA LEU A 278 34.91 19.26 15.18
C LEU A 278 34.20 18.29 16.10
N ARG A 279 34.62 17.02 16.12
CA ARG A 279 34.11 16.01 17.07
C ARG A 279 34.42 16.38 18.52
N ALA A 280 35.63 16.85 18.80
CA ALA A 280 36.01 17.34 20.12
C ALA A 280 35.21 18.60 20.51
N ALA A 281 35.03 19.55 19.60
CA ALA A 281 34.19 20.73 19.83
C ALA A 281 32.72 20.36 20.10
N TRP A 282 32.17 19.40 19.34
CA TRP A 282 30.80 18.92 19.51
C TRP A 282 30.59 18.25 20.86
N TYR A 283 31.51 17.39 21.29
CA TYR A 283 31.41 16.73 22.58
C TYR A 283 31.45 17.74 23.74
N ARG A 284 32.30 18.77 23.65
CA ARG A 284 32.36 19.85 24.66
C ARG A 284 31.04 20.61 24.78
N GLU A 285 30.42 20.94 23.65
CA GLU A 285 29.19 21.73 23.60
C GLU A 285 27.94 20.91 23.98
N PHE A 286 27.79 19.71 23.40
CA PHE A 286 26.55 18.92 23.46
C PHE A 286 26.64 17.68 24.34
N GLN A 287 27.81 17.40 24.95
CA GLN A 287 28.04 16.24 25.83
C GLN A 287 27.58 14.91 25.20
N SER A 288 27.72 14.78 23.89
CA SER A 288 27.28 13.63 23.10
C SER A 288 28.26 13.34 21.97
N ASN A 289 28.32 12.07 21.56
CA ASN A 289 29.11 11.69 20.41
C ASN A 289 28.43 12.18 19.12
N LEU A 290 29.21 12.79 18.23
CA LEU A 290 28.72 13.24 16.95
C LEU A 290 28.57 12.06 15.98
N ASN A 291 27.33 11.70 15.67
CA ASN A 291 26.99 10.94 14.48
C ASN A 291 26.88 11.90 13.28
N PRO A 292 27.74 11.77 12.25
CA PRO A 292 27.73 12.67 11.10
C PRO A 292 26.38 12.75 10.37
N PHE A 293 25.65 11.64 10.24
CA PHE A 293 24.37 11.64 9.51
C PHE A 293 23.28 12.34 10.32
N ASP A 294 23.21 12.08 11.63
CA ASP A 294 22.28 12.79 12.53
C ASP A 294 22.59 14.30 12.57
N ALA A 295 23.88 14.66 12.55
CA ALA A 295 24.31 16.05 12.50
C ALA A 295 23.91 16.75 11.19
N LEU A 296 23.96 16.08 10.03
CA LEU A 296 23.43 16.61 8.77
C LEU A 296 21.93 16.92 8.87
N ASP A 297 21.14 16.00 9.43
CA ASP A 297 19.69 16.19 9.59
C ASP A 297 19.34 17.41 10.45
N VAL A 298 20.12 17.66 11.50
CA VAL A 298 19.97 18.85 12.34
C VAL A 298 20.40 20.12 11.59
N CYS A 299 21.51 20.07 10.85
CA CYS A 299 22.00 21.19 10.06
C CYS A 299 21.05 21.58 8.93
N ALA A 300 20.34 20.62 8.34
CA ALA A 300 19.33 20.86 7.31
C ALA A 300 18.20 21.78 7.79
N ARG A 301 17.94 21.83 9.11
CA ARG A 301 16.88 22.63 9.74
C ARG A 301 17.37 23.97 10.29
N SER A 302 18.68 24.18 10.42
CA SER A 302 19.23 25.34 11.12
C SER A 302 20.50 25.88 10.46
N ALA A 303 20.39 27.04 9.81
CA ALA A 303 21.53 27.75 9.26
C ALA A 303 22.55 28.15 10.35
N SER A 304 22.10 28.37 11.59
CA SER A 304 22.97 28.68 12.73
C SER A 304 23.88 27.50 13.09
N ARG A 305 23.39 26.25 12.97
CA ARG A 305 24.23 25.05 13.17
C ARG A 305 25.35 24.95 12.14
N VAL A 306 25.07 25.32 10.88
CA VAL A 306 26.10 25.36 9.82
C VAL A 306 27.17 26.41 10.11
N LYS A 307 26.76 27.60 10.58
CA LYS A 307 27.72 28.64 11.02
C LYS A 307 28.56 28.20 12.22
N TRP A 308 27.96 27.47 13.16
CA TRP A 308 28.69 26.91 14.30
C TRP A 308 29.75 25.91 13.84
N ILE A 309 29.43 25.04 12.87
CA ILE A 309 30.41 24.12 12.27
C ILE A 309 31.57 24.92 11.67
N GLN A 310 31.27 25.91 10.82
CA GLN A 310 32.28 26.73 10.17
C GLN A 310 33.24 27.40 11.16
N LYS A 311 32.73 27.89 12.30
CA LYS A 311 33.54 28.52 13.35
C LYS A 311 34.47 27.55 14.08
N ASN A 312 34.10 26.28 14.17
CA ASN A 312 34.84 25.25 14.92
C ASN A 312 35.74 24.38 14.02
N LEU A 313 35.86 24.68 12.73
CA LEU A 313 36.81 24.03 11.83
C LEU A 313 38.21 24.66 11.98
N SER A 314 39.25 23.85 11.76
CA SER A 314 40.62 24.34 11.61
C SER A 314 40.73 25.30 10.42
N SER A 315 41.76 26.16 10.39
CA SER A 315 41.96 27.12 9.28
C SER A 315 42.05 26.43 7.91
N GLU A 316 42.67 25.26 7.84
CA GLU A 316 42.74 24.45 6.61
C GLU A 316 41.36 23.96 6.17
N ASN A 317 40.58 23.36 7.08
CA ASN A 317 39.25 22.84 6.75
C ASN A 317 38.25 23.98 6.49
N ALA A 318 38.37 25.10 7.21
CA ALA A 318 37.55 26.29 7.00
C ALA A 318 37.76 26.90 5.61
N ALA A 319 38.99 26.84 5.07
CA ALA A 319 39.28 27.33 3.71
C ALA A 319 38.62 26.49 2.61
N ARG A 320 38.36 25.20 2.86
CA ARG A 320 37.69 24.28 1.91
C ARG A 320 36.18 24.16 2.14
N PHE A 321 35.66 24.79 3.19
CA PHE A 321 34.27 24.67 3.61
C PHE A 321 33.38 25.72 2.95
N ASP A 322 32.32 25.27 2.28
CA ASP A 322 31.28 26.13 1.72
C ASP A 322 29.97 25.89 2.49
N ALA A 323 29.51 26.92 3.21
CA ALA A 323 28.31 26.83 4.05
C ALA A 323 27.02 26.62 3.22
N GLY A 324 26.93 27.22 2.03
CA GLY A 324 25.78 27.08 1.15
C GLY A 324 25.70 25.67 0.57
N ARG A 325 26.83 25.17 0.08
CA ARG A 325 26.96 23.79 -0.41
C ARG A 325 26.71 22.76 0.68
N PHE A 326 27.23 22.99 1.89
CA PHE A 326 26.98 22.11 3.05
C PHE A 326 25.51 22.06 3.41
N LEU A 327 24.83 23.21 3.46
CA LEU A 327 23.39 23.26 3.74
C LEU A 327 22.58 22.54 2.65
N ALA A 328 22.96 22.70 1.38
CA ALA A 328 22.32 21.99 0.27
C ALA A 328 22.50 20.47 0.38
N ALA A 329 23.72 19.99 0.66
CA ALA A 329 24.01 18.58 0.89
C ALA A 329 23.23 18.01 2.10
N ALA A 330 23.15 18.76 3.20
CA ALA A 330 22.38 18.38 4.38
C ALA A 330 20.87 18.25 4.09
N ARG A 331 20.29 19.19 3.33
CA ARG A 331 18.88 19.12 2.90
C ARG A 331 18.63 17.93 1.98
N ALA A 332 19.50 17.72 0.99
CA ALA A 332 19.40 16.59 0.07
C ALA A 332 19.53 15.24 0.79
N HIS A 333 20.41 15.14 1.80
CA HIS A 333 20.51 13.95 2.66
C HIS A 333 19.19 13.69 3.40
N ARG A 334 18.65 14.72 4.06
CA ARG A 334 17.39 14.62 4.81
C ARG A 334 16.22 14.19 3.93
N GLU A 335 16.11 14.75 2.73
CA GLU A 335 15.07 14.39 1.75
C GLU A 335 15.18 12.93 1.32
N ARG A 336 16.41 12.47 1.01
CA ARG A 336 16.71 11.07 0.69
C ARG A 336 16.37 10.13 1.86
N SER A 337 16.80 10.46 3.07
CA SER A 337 16.50 9.65 4.26
C SER A 337 15.00 9.58 4.53
N ALA A 338 14.29 10.72 4.43
CA ALA A 338 12.83 10.76 4.58
C ALA A 338 12.11 9.94 3.49
N LEU A 339 12.62 9.94 2.26
CA LEU A 339 12.09 9.11 1.17
C LEU A 339 12.26 7.62 1.48
N LEU A 340 13.45 7.17 1.85
CA LEU A 340 13.72 5.77 2.15
C LEU A 340 12.95 5.28 3.40
N HIS A 341 12.82 6.12 4.44
CA HIS A 341 11.96 5.83 5.58
C HIS A 341 10.49 5.72 5.18
N SER A 342 10.01 6.62 4.32
CA SER A 342 8.62 6.54 3.82
C SER A 342 8.39 5.29 2.99
N GLN A 343 9.37 4.90 2.17
CA GLN A 343 9.33 3.65 1.40
C GLN A 343 9.18 2.45 2.34
N GLN A 344 10.05 2.34 3.36
CA GLN A 344 9.99 1.24 4.31
C GLN A 344 8.67 1.22 5.10
N ALA A 345 8.17 2.39 5.52
CA ALA A 345 6.87 2.50 6.20
C ALA A 345 5.71 2.02 5.30
N LEU A 346 5.71 2.41 4.03
CA LEU A 346 4.70 1.98 3.06
C LEU A 346 4.81 0.49 2.72
N LEU A 347 6.02 -0.06 2.62
CA LEU A 347 6.24 -1.50 2.44
C LEU A 347 5.74 -2.29 3.65
N ASN A 348 6.03 -1.83 4.86
CA ASN A 348 5.58 -2.46 6.09
C ASN A 348 4.05 -2.43 6.24
N ARG A 349 3.42 -1.30 5.88
CA ARG A 349 1.96 -1.14 6.04
C ARG A 349 1.15 -1.80 4.95
N TYR A 350 1.56 -1.63 3.70
CA TYR A 350 0.73 -1.97 2.57
C TYR A 350 1.19 -3.22 1.82
N GLY A 351 2.28 -3.90 2.23
CA GLY A 351 3.20 -4.85 1.54
C GLY A 351 2.87 -5.43 0.14
N ALA A 352 3.71 -6.29 -0.44
CA ALA A 352 3.44 -6.85 -1.79
C ALA A 352 2.16 -7.75 -1.88
N THR A 353 1.32 -7.80 -0.85
CA THR A 353 -0.04 -8.34 -0.95
C THR A 353 -1.04 -7.37 -0.35
N GLU A 354 -1.83 -6.81 -1.24
CA GLU A 354 -2.99 -5.97 -0.99
C GLU A 354 -4.17 -6.81 -0.48
N ARG A 355 -3.98 -7.61 0.55
CA ARG A 355 -5.10 -8.20 1.26
C ARG A 355 -5.28 -7.43 2.55
N PHE A 356 -6.45 -6.80 2.70
CA PHE A 356 -6.97 -6.40 3.99
C PHE A 356 -6.64 -7.52 4.98
N SER A 357 -5.99 -7.16 6.08
CA SER A 357 -5.68 -8.13 7.13
C SER A 357 -6.95 -8.91 7.46
N GLU A 358 -6.86 -10.21 7.73
CA GLU A 358 -8.01 -11.03 8.13
C GLU A 358 -8.77 -10.36 9.29
N LYS A 359 -8.03 -9.69 10.18
CA LYS A 359 -8.57 -8.86 11.27
C LYS A 359 -9.40 -7.68 10.75
N THR A 360 -8.91 -6.95 9.75
CA THR A 360 -9.63 -5.81 9.14
C THR A 360 -10.90 -6.26 8.44
N LEU A 361 -10.86 -7.36 7.69
CA LEU A 361 -12.06 -7.92 7.05
C LEU A 361 -13.10 -8.31 8.08
N TRP A 362 -12.68 -8.96 9.18
CA TRP A 362 -13.57 -9.32 10.26
C TRP A 362 -14.21 -8.09 10.91
N LEU A 363 -13.44 -7.03 11.18
CA LEU A 363 -13.95 -5.77 11.71
C LEU A 363 -14.96 -5.09 10.76
N ILE A 364 -14.73 -5.11 9.45
CA ILE A 364 -15.67 -4.59 8.46
C ILE A 364 -16.99 -5.37 8.55
N VAL A 365 -16.95 -6.71 8.51
CA VAL A 365 -18.16 -7.55 8.56
C VAL A 365 -18.95 -7.30 9.83
N VAL A 366 -18.29 -7.25 11.00
CA VAL A 366 -18.96 -6.99 12.28
C VAL A 366 -19.57 -5.59 12.31
N SER A 367 -18.85 -4.57 11.83
CA SER A 367 -19.35 -3.19 11.75
C SER A 367 -20.59 -3.07 10.87
N LEU A 368 -20.59 -3.71 9.70
CA LEU A 368 -21.75 -3.74 8.80
C LEU A 368 -22.94 -4.46 9.42
N LEU A 369 -22.71 -5.56 10.14
CA LEU A 369 -23.77 -6.30 10.81
C LEU A 369 -24.43 -5.46 11.92
N VAL A 370 -23.62 -4.80 12.76
CA VAL A 370 -24.12 -3.89 13.80
C VAL A 370 -24.92 -2.73 13.19
N CYS A 371 -24.47 -2.19 12.05
CA CYS A 371 -25.18 -1.16 11.31
C CYS A 371 -26.58 -1.64 10.87
N VAL A 372 -26.66 -2.82 10.23
CA VAL A 372 -27.94 -3.40 9.76
C VAL A 372 -28.91 -3.61 10.92
N VAL A 373 -28.44 -4.17 12.05
CA VAL A 373 -29.28 -4.38 13.24
C VAL A 373 -29.77 -3.05 13.82
N GLY A 374 -28.89 -2.05 13.90
CA GLY A 374 -29.25 -0.71 14.39
C GLY A 374 -30.32 -0.03 13.53
N ILE A 375 -30.16 -0.05 12.20
CA ILE A 375 -31.14 0.51 11.26
C ILE A 375 -32.46 -0.26 11.35
N THR A 376 -32.42 -1.59 11.40
CA THR A 376 -33.62 -2.44 11.51
C THR A 376 -34.45 -2.07 12.73
N ASN A 377 -33.80 -1.91 13.89
CA ASN A 377 -34.47 -1.56 15.14
C ASN A 377 -35.10 -0.16 15.09
N ALA A 378 -34.35 0.83 14.56
CA ALA A 378 -34.86 2.18 14.39
C ALA A 378 -36.07 2.23 13.42
N MET A 379 -36.02 1.45 12.35
CA MET A 379 -37.12 1.35 11.39
C MET A 379 -38.35 0.63 11.94
N LEU A 380 -38.20 -0.43 12.75
CA LEU A 380 -39.32 -1.06 13.43
C LEU A 380 -40.09 -0.07 14.31
N MET A 381 -39.38 0.78 15.04
CA MET A 381 -40.01 1.85 15.82
C MET A 381 -40.78 2.84 14.92
N SER A 382 -40.20 3.19 13.76
CA SER A 382 -40.87 4.05 12.75
C SER A 382 -42.18 3.46 12.24
N VAL A 383 -42.21 2.15 12.00
CA VAL A 383 -43.40 1.46 11.53
C VAL A 383 -44.52 1.48 12.58
N LEU A 384 -44.19 1.24 13.86
CA LEU A 384 -45.17 1.21 14.94
C LEU A 384 -45.85 2.56 15.18
N GLU A 385 -45.14 3.67 14.99
CA GLU A 385 -45.71 5.01 15.16
C GLU A 385 -46.56 5.46 14.00
N ARG A 386 -46.18 5.06 12.79
CA ARG A 386 -46.93 5.35 11.57
C ARG A 386 -48.08 4.37 11.35
N PHE A 387 -48.46 3.59 12.37
CA PHE A 387 -49.50 2.57 12.27
C PHE A 387 -50.83 3.13 11.77
N LYS A 388 -51.30 4.27 12.31
CA LYS A 388 -52.53 4.93 11.86
C LYS A 388 -52.44 5.39 10.39
N GLU A 389 -51.30 5.93 9.95
CA GLU A 389 -51.04 6.33 8.56
C GLU A 389 -51.06 5.11 7.61
N ILE A 390 -50.41 4.01 8.01
CA ILE A 390 -50.37 2.76 7.23
C ILE A 390 -51.77 2.16 7.09
N ALA A 391 -52.54 2.14 8.19
CA ALA A 391 -53.91 1.65 8.20
C ALA A 391 -54.82 2.48 7.26
N THR A 392 -54.69 3.80 7.27
CA THR A 392 -55.45 4.68 6.35
C THR A 392 -55.09 4.40 4.89
N MET A 393 -53.80 4.28 4.56
CA MET A 393 -53.37 3.93 3.20
C MET A 393 -53.95 2.59 2.74
N LYS A 394 -54.01 1.58 3.63
CA LYS A 394 -54.61 0.28 3.32
C LYS A 394 -56.12 0.35 3.11
N CYS A 395 -56.84 1.13 3.91
CA CYS A 395 -58.28 1.35 3.72
C CYS A 395 -58.59 2.02 2.38
N LEU A 396 -57.67 2.84 1.86
CA LEU A 396 -57.75 3.46 0.54
C LEU A 396 -57.33 2.53 -0.62
N GLY A 397 -56.98 1.27 -0.32
CA GLY A 397 -56.65 0.25 -1.32
C GLY A 397 -55.16 0.05 -1.61
N ALA A 398 -54.24 0.60 -0.81
CA ALA A 398 -52.81 0.36 -0.99
C ALA A 398 -52.45 -1.12 -0.79
N ARG A 399 -51.72 -1.71 -1.74
CA ARG A 399 -51.24 -3.09 -1.67
C ARG A 399 -50.07 -3.21 -0.68
N ASN A 400 -49.93 -4.39 -0.06
CA ASN A 400 -48.81 -4.70 0.84
C ASN A 400 -47.43 -4.43 0.19
N GLN A 401 -47.28 -4.75 -1.10
CA GLN A 401 -46.05 -4.48 -1.85
C GLN A 401 -45.73 -2.99 -1.98
N THR A 402 -46.76 -2.15 -2.18
CA THR A 402 -46.59 -0.68 -2.29
C THR A 402 -46.11 -0.09 -0.96
N ILE A 403 -46.67 -0.56 0.15
CA ILE A 403 -46.26 -0.12 1.50
C ILE A 403 -44.82 -0.56 1.78
N ALA A 404 -44.49 -1.82 1.48
CA ALA A 404 -43.12 -2.31 1.68
C ALA A 404 -42.10 -1.52 0.84
N PHE A 405 -42.42 -1.25 -0.43
CA PHE A 405 -41.56 -0.47 -1.33
C PHE A 405 -41.35 0.96 -0.82
N LEU A 406 -42.39 1.60 -0.28
CA LEU A 406 -42.28 2.95 0.28
C LEU A 406 -41.27 3.03 1.43
N PHE A 407 -41.32 2.07 2.37
CA PHE A 407 -40.38 2.02 3.49
C PHE A 407 -38.94 1.70 3.06
N ILE A 408 -38.76 0.83 2.06
CA ILE A 408 -37.44 0.56 1.49
C ILE A 408 -36.89 1.81 0.80
N LEU A 409 -37.72 2.55 0.05
CA LEU A 409 -37.33 3.79 -0.60
C LEU A 409 -36.97 4.89 0.41
N GLU A 410 -37.75 5.03 1.48
CA GLU A 410 -37.46 5.95 2.59
C GLU A 410 -36.11 5.62 3.25
N SER A 411 -35.86 4.34 3.52
CA SER A 411 -34.59 3.88 4.07
C SER A 411 -33.43 4.09 3.10
N ALA A 412 -33.63 3.85 1.81
CA ALA A 412 -32.63 4.12 0.78
C ALA A 412 -32.29 5.62 0.70
N ALA A 413 -33.27 6.51 0.84
CA ALA A 413 -33.04 7.96 0.89
C ALA A 413 -32.21 8.36 2.13
N MET A 414 -32.47 7.76 3.29
CA MET A 414 -31.62 7.92 4.47
C MET A 414 -30.20 7.36 4.22
N GLY A 415 -30.09 6.25 3.49
CA GLY A 415 -28.84 5.67 3.02
C GLY A 415 -28.03 6.62 2.11
N VAL A 416 -28.69 7.37 1.23
CA VAL A 416 -28.03 8.40 0.42
C VAL A 416 -27.47 9.51 1.32
N ALA A 417 -28.30 10.07 2.20
CA ALA A 417 -27.89 11.15 3.10
C ALA A 417 -26.74 10.74 4.05
N GLY A 418 -26.89 9.60 4.72
CA GLY A 418 -25.85 9.05 5.59
C GLY A 418 -24.61 8.61 4.83
N GLY A 419 -24.77 8.16 3.59
CA GLY A 419 -23.67 7.78 2.71
C GLY A 419 -22.77 8.96 2.36
N PHE A 420 -23.33 10.09 1.96
CA PHE A 420 -22.55 11.30 1.65
C PHE A 420 -21.83 11.86 2.87
N LEU A 421 -22.51 11.95 4.01
CA LEU A 421 -21.91 12.43 5.26
C LEU A 421 -20.81 11.49 5.76
N GLY A 422 -21.08 10.18 5.77
CA GLY A 422 -20.10 9.16 6.15
C GLY A 422 -18.88 9.16 5.22
N LEU A 423 -19.11 9.24 3.91
CA LEU A 423 -18.05 9.35 2.91
C LEU A 423 -17.14 10.56 3.18
N GLY A 424 -17.73 11.74 3.42
CA GLY A 424 -16.97 12.95 3.71
C GLY A 424 -16.10 12.81 4.97
N ILE A 425 -16.66 12.24 6.04
CA ILE A 425 -15.92 12.01 7.28
C ILE A 425 -14.81 10.96 7.08
N GLY A 426 -15.12 9.82 6.47
CA GLY A 426 -14.16 8.74 6.26
C GLY A 426 -13.00 9.15 5.36
N ALA A 427 -13.29 9.81 4.24
CA ALA A 427 -12.28 10.37 3.35
C ALA A 427 -11.46 11.46 4.04
N GLY A 428 -12.10 12.33 4.83
CA GLY A 428 -11.43 13.38 5.60
C GLY A 428 -10.45 12.82 6.63
N ILE A 429 -10.84 11.79 7.38
CA ILE A 429 -9.96 11.11 8.35
C ILE A 429 -8.77 10.47 7.65
N ALA A 430 -8.99 9.76 6.54
CA ALA A 430 -7.91 9.15 5.76
C ALA A 430 -6.94 10.21 5.23
N LEU A 431 -7.46 11.32 4.68
CA LEU A 431 -6.65 12.45 4.20
C LEU A 431 -5.81 13.08 5.31
N VAL A 432 -6.40 13.39 6.47
CA VAL A 432 -5.66 13.98 7.61
C VAL A 432 -4.57 13.03 8.09
N ARG A 433 -4.86 11.73 8.18
CA ARG A 433 -3.86 10.76 8.64
C ARG A 433 -2.70 10.60 7.65
N GLN A 434 -3.00 10.49 6.36
CA GLN A 434 -1.99 10.35 5.32
C GLN A 434 -1.13 11.60 5.15
N THR A 435 -1.74 12.80 5.27
CA THR A 435 -0.98 14.06 5.21
C THR A 435 -0.10 14.26 6.44
N TRP A 436 -0.51 13.80 7.63
CA TRP A 436 0.34 13.83 8.82
C TRP A 436 1.57 12.92 8.67
N GLU A 437 1.39 11.74 8.07
CA GLU A 437 2.46 10.74 7.96
C GLU A 437 3.40 10.99 6.78
N PHE A 438 2.88 11.47 5.65
CA PHE A 438 3.63 11.58 4.39
C PHE A 438 3.72 13.02 3.84
N GLY A 439 3.13 13.99 4.54
CA GLY A 439 3.19 15.41 4.18
C GLY A 439 2.49 15.73 2.86
N GLY A 440 3.05 16.69 2.13
CA GLY A 440 2.51 17.17 0.85
C GLY A 440 2.61 16.17 -0.32
N ARG A 441 3.32 15.04 -0.16
CA ARG A 441 3.55 14.07 -1.24
C ARG A 441 2.26 13.44 -1.75
N LEU A 442 1.25 13.29 -0.90
CA LEU A 442 -0.06 12.78 -1.28
C LEU A 442 -0.75 13.67 -2.34
N PHE A 443 -0.59 14.99 -2.24
CA PHE A 443 -1.27 15.92 -3.14
C PHE A 443 -0.62 15.97 -4.52
N ALA A 444 0.67 15.66 -4.64
CA ALA A 444 1.38 15.65 -5.92
C ALA A 444 0.92 14.50 -6.83
N ASN A 445 0.57 13.35 -6.27
CA ASN A 445 0.14 12.15 -7.00
C ASN A 445 -1.23 11.66 -6.52
N PHE A 446 -2.19 12.57 -6.40
CA PHE A 446 -3.50 12.23 -5.88
C PHE A 446 -4.26 11.27 -6.81
N PRO A 447 -4.67 10.07 -6.35
CA PRO A 447 -5.27 9.07 -7.21
C PRO A 447 -6.79 9.31 -7.38
N TRP A 448 -7.14 10.25 -8.26
CA TRP A 448 -8.54 10.63 -8.51
C TRP A 448 -9.43 9.47 -8.93
N ALA A 449 -8.94 8.58 -9.81
CA ALA A 449 -9.72 7.43 -10.28
C ALA A 449 -10.08 6.48 -9.13
N ASP A 450 -9.11 6.14 -8.29
CA ASP A 450 -9.32 5.29 -7.12
C ASP A 450 -10.23 5.94 -6.08
N ALA A 451 -10.09 7.25 -5.86
CA ALA A 451 -10.95 8.01 -4.98
C ALA A 451 -12.43 7.99 -5.45
N LEU A 452 -12.66 8.06 -6.76
CA LEU A 452 -14.01 7.92 -7.34
C LEU A 452 -14.56 6.51 -7.15
N VAL A 453 -13.75 5.47 -7.39
CA VAL A 453 -14.16 4.07 -7.15
C VAL A 453 -14.49 3.84 -5.68
N ALA A 454 -13.66 4.31 -4.75
CA ALA A 454 -13.91 4.22 -3.32
C ALA A 454 -15.20 4.95 -2.90
N SER A 455 -15.43 6.15 -3.45
CA SER A 455 -16.65 6.94 -3.22
C SER A 455 -17.89 6.20 -3.71
N ALA A 456 -17.86 5.66 -4.93
CA ALA A 456 -18.96 4.90 -5.50
C ALA A 456 -19.27 3.63 -4.69
N LEU A 457 -18.24 2.91 -4.23
CA LEU A 457 -18.40 1.74 -3.36
C LEU A 457 -19.02 2.12 -2.01
N CYS A 458 -18.59 3.22 -1.38
CA CYS A 458 -19.17 3.70 -0.11
C CYS A 458 -20.64 4.05 -0.27
N LEU A 459 -20.99 4.83 -1.29
CA LEU A 459 -22.37 5.24 -1.55
C LEU A 459 -23.25 4.03 -1.90
N GLY A 460 -22.75 3.12 -2.75
CA GLY A 460 -23.44 1.89 -3.11
C GLY A 460 -23.70 0.99 -1.89
N CYS A 461 -22.68 0.78 -1.05
CA CYS A 461 -22.81 0.03 0.20
C CYS A 461 -23.81 0.70 1.16
N SER A 462 -23.79 2.03 1.28
CA SER A 462 -24.71 2.77 2.16
C SER A 462 -26.16 2.54 1.80
N ILE A 463 -26.50 2.72 0.52
CA ILE A 463 -27.86 2.52 0.01
C ILE A 463 -28.27 1.06 0.17
N LEU A 464 -27.36 0.13 -0.16
CA LEU A 464 -27.63 -1.30 -0.07
C LEU A 464 -27.88 -1.74 1.37
N LEU A 465 -27.06 -1.31 2.33
CA LEU A 465 -27.22 -1.66 3.74
C LEU A 465 -28.51 -1.10 4.31
N ALA A 466 -28.84 0.15 4.00
CA ALA A 466 -30.09 0.77 4.44
C ALA A 466 -31.31 0.05 3.85
N ALA A 467 -31.27 -0.32 2.56
CA ALA A 467 -32.33 -1.07 1.92
C ALA A 467 -32.49 -2.48 2.52
N ILE A 468 -31.38 -3.21 2.74
CA ILE A 468 -31.39 -4.55 3.34
C ILE A 468 -31.97 -4.51 4.76
N ALA A 469 -31.54 -3.55 5.57
CA ALA A 469 -32.04 -3.39 6.94
C ALA A 469 -33.54 -3.07 6.98
N ALA A 470 -34.08 -2.43 5.94
CA ALA A 470 -35.49 -2.09 5.84
C ALA A 470 -36.39 -3.24 5.41
N ILE A 471 -35.86 -4.35 4.87
CA ILE A 471 -36.66 -5.47 4.35
C ILE A 471 -37.58 -6.05 5.42
N TYR A 472 -37.05 -6.33 6.61
CA TYR A 472 -37.83 -6.91 7.70
C TYR A 472 -38.90 -5.94 8.26
N PRO A 473 -38.56 -4.68 8.64
CA PRO A 473 -39.55 -3.69 9.08
C PRO A 473 -40.62 -3.39 8.02
N ALA A 474 -40.23 -3.28 6.74
CA ALA A 474 -41.16 -3.08 5.63
C ALA A 474 -42.16 -4.24 5.49
N GLY A 475 -41.71 -5.48 5.71
CA GLY A 475 -42.57 -6.66 5.76
C GLY A 475 -43.56 -6.61 6.93
N VAL A 476 -43.12 -6.14 8.10
CA VAL A 476 -43.98 -5.93 9.28
C VAL A 476 -45.03 -4.86 8.98
N ALA A 477 -44.62 -3.69 8.47
CA ALA A 477 -45.52 -2.60 8.07
C ALA A 477 -46.58 -3.05 7.06
N ALA A 478 -46.14 -3.80 6.05
CA ALA A 478 -47.00 -4.30 5.00
C ALA A 478 -48.02 -5.35 5.47
N ARG A 479 -47.83 -6.00 6.63
CA ARG A 479 -48.75 -7.03 7.16
C ARG A 479 -49.68 -6.55 8.27
N MET A 480 -49.52 -5.30 8.73
CA MET A 480 -50.37 -4.69 9.75
C MET A 480 -51.85 -4.63 9.35
N ALA A 481 -52.75 -5.04 10.25
CA ALA A 481 -54.18 -5.11 9.99
C ALA A 481 -54.86 -3.73 10.23
N PRO A 482 -55.64 -3.20 9.26
CA PRO A 482 -56.26 -1.87 9.40
C PRO A 482 -57.27 -1.80 10.56
N MET A 483 -57.95 -2.92 10.85
CA MET A 483 -58.94 -3.04 11.92
C MET A 483 -58.36 -2.86 13.32
N GLU A 484 -57.10 -3.23 13.53
CA GLU A 484 -56.42 -3.07 14.82
C GLU A 484 -56.09 -1.61 15.10
N ALA A 485 -55.77 -0.81 14.09
CA ALA A 485 -55.48 0.62 14.25
C ALA A 485 -56.67 1.48 14.67
N MET A 486 -57.89 1.07 14.30
CA MET A 486 -59.13 1.76 14.67
C MET A 486 -59.67 1.36 16.05
N ARG A 487 -59.09 0.32 16.69
CA ARG A 487 -59.56 -0.23 17.96
C ARG A 487 -58.72 0.23 19.17
N VAL A 488 -57.67 1.01 18.95
CA VAL A 488 -56.65 1.41 19.95
C VAL A 488 -56.98 2.78 20.60
N ASP A 489 -58.11 3.41 20.29
CA ASP A 489 -58.58 4.61 21.00
C ASP A 489 -59.66 4.27 22.03
#